data_AF-A0A3D5NWR1-F1
#
_entry.id   AF-A0A3D5NWR1-F1
#
_cell.length_a   1.000
_cell.length_b   1.000
_cell.length_c   1.000
_cell.angle_alpha   90.00
_cell.angle_beta   90.00
_cell.angle_gamma   90.00
#
_symmetry.space_group_name_H-M   'P 1'
#
loop_
_entity.id
_entity.type
_entity.pdbx_description
1 polymer ?
#
loop_
_entity_poly.entity_id
_entity_poly.type
_entity_poly.pdbx_seq_one_letter_code
_entity_poly.pdbx_strand_id
1 'polypeptide(L)'
;MLKKPFILMALFSVELIIFLAQACTPDPAADIMSPDARVVLGFSLNSDGVPHYAVTFADQEFIRPSILGFSFRDAPALSGNFKVLNITKQRKSSVWLPVWGQIDSVENDYTEMLVNLQEREKPFRRMSLEFRAYDDGVGFRYIIPEQENLSHLEITAENTQFNFAHNDSVWWTEADFDSYEKLYNHTSLSKMIAANTPVTMQTPFGFFASIHEADLQNYAGMTLK
;
A
#
# COMPACT_ATOMS: atom_id res chain seq x y z
N MET A 1 49.11 19.14 66.92
CA MET A 1 49.20 18.48 65.59
C MET A 1 48.30 17.25 65.59
N LEU A 2 47.19 17.30 64.87
CA LEU A 2 46.60 16.18 64.10
C LEU A 2 45.30 16.72 63.47
N LYS A 3 45.34 16.97 62.15
CA LYS A 3 44.17 17.29 61.34
C LYS A 3 43.39 15.99 61.08
N LYS A 4 42.09 15.97 61.33
CA LYS A 4 41.17 14.96 60.77
C LYS A 4 40.39 15.60 59.62
N PRO A 5 40.33 14.99 58.43
CA PRO A 5 39.58 15.54 57.31
C PRO A 5 38.09 15.19 57.42
N PHE A 6 37.23 16.16 57.10
CA PHE A 6 35.81 15.97 56.85
C PHE A 6 35.64 15.16 55.55
N ILE A 7 34.96 14.03 55.62
CA ILE A 7 34.53 13.25 54.45
C ILE A 7 33.22 13.86 53.97
N LEU A 8 33.25 14.47 52.79
CA LEU A 8 32.08 14.97 52.06
C LEU A 8 31.51 13.80 51.25
N MET A 9 30.40 13.22 51.70
CA MET A 9 29.71 12.14 51.01
C MET A 9 28.74 12.75 49.98
N ALA A 10 29.18 12.87 48.72
CA ALA A 10 28.36 13.31 47.61
C ALA A 10 27.42 12.17 47.17
N LEU A 11 26.11 12.33 47.43
CA LEU A 11 25.06 11.49 46.89
C LEU A 11 24.83 11.86 45.42
N PHE A 12 25.33 11.03 44.50
CA PHE A 12 24.96 11.09 43.08
C PHE A 12 23.60 10.42 42.90
N SER A 13 22.54 11.21 42.75
CA SER A 13 21.23 10.76 42.29
C SER A 13 21.29 10.49 40.79
N VAL A 14 21.27 9.22 40.41
CA VAL A 14 21.12 8.79 39.00
C VAL A 14 19.64 8.88 38.65
N GLU A 15 19.23 9.96 37.99
CA GLU A 15 17.91 10.04 37.37
C GLU A 15 17.90 9.20 36.09
N LEU A 16 17.18 8.07 36.16
CA LEU A 16 16.92 7.19 35.04
C LEU A 16 15.87 7.84 34.13
N ILE A 17 16.31 8.54 33.09
CA ILE A 17 15.43 9.06 32.03
C ILE A 17 14.94 7.87 31.20
N ILE A 18 13.73 7.40 31.49
CA ILE A 18 13.03 6.42 30.67
C ILE A 18 12.57 7.13 29.39
N PHE A 19 13.37 7.03 28.33
CA PHE A 19 12.95 7.36 26.98
C PHE A 19 11.89 6.32 26.57
N LEU A 20 10.61 6.65 26.78
CA LEU A 20 9.50 5.97 26.13
C LEU A 20 9.60 6.27 24.63
N ALA A 21 10.29 5.40 23.90
CA ALA A 21 10.14 5.33 22.46
C ALA A 21 8.67 5.02 22.19
N GLN A 22 7.92 6.04 21.77
CA GLN A 22 6.61 5.83 21.16
C GLN A 22 6.87 5.09 19.85
N ALA A 23 6.91 3.77 19.93
CA ALA A 23 6.69 2.94 18.76
C ALA A 23 5.32 3.36 18.22
N CYS A 24 5.30 3.90 17.01
CA CYS A 24 4.09 4.12 16.25
C CYS A 24 3.52 2.73 15.95
N THR A 25 2.73 2.19 16.88
CA THR A 25 1.96 0.98 16.63
C THR A 25 0.95 1.34 15.54
N PRO A 26 0.94 0.62 14.40
CA PRO A 26 -0.12 0.77 13.41
C PRO A 26 -1.47 0.67 14.14
N ASP A 27 -2.37 1.60 13.88
CA ASP A 27 -3.72 1.54 14.44
C ASP A 27 -4.42 0.28 13.89
N PRO A 28 -4.64 -0.77 14.71
CA PRO A 28 -5.21 -2.03 14.23
C PRO A 28 -6.61 -1.86 13.64
N ALA A 29 -7.25 -0.71 13.88
CA ALA A 29 -8.56 -0.38 13.37
C ALA A 29 -8.60 -0.25 11.82
N ALA A 30 -7.46 -0.12 11.13
CA ALA A 30 -7.39 0.08 9.69
C ALA A 30 -6.85 -1.11 8.87
N ASP A 31 -6.72 -2.30 9.47
CA ASP A 31 -6.23 -3.49 8.76
C ASP A 31 -7.35 -4.43 8.31
N ILE A 32 -7.19 -5.08 7.16
CA ILE A 32 -8.00 -6.24 6.75
C ILE A 32 -7.12 -7.46 6.56
N MET A 33 -7.71 -8.62 6.86
CA MET A 33 -7.10 -9.92 6.66
C MET A 33 -7.90 -10.68 5.60
N SER A 34 -7.19 -11.43 4.77
CA SER A 34 -7.78 -12.47 3.93
C SER A 34 -8.59 -13.49 4.74
N PRO A 35 -9.54 -14.21 4.11
CA PRO A 35 -10.30 -15.28 4.75
C PRO A 35 -9.48 -16.30 5.57
N ASP A 36 -8.29 -16.68 5.09
CA ASP A 36 -7.37 -17.60 5.77
C ASP A 36 -6.31 -16.92 6.65
N ALA A 37 -6.38 -15.59 6.74
CA ALA A 37 -5.52 -14.73 7.54
C ALA A 37 -4.03 -14.66 7.11
N ARG A 38 -3.63 -15.24 5.97
CA ARG A 38 -2.22 -15.18 5.52
C ARG A 38 -1.85 -13.84 4.90
N VAL A 39 -2.77 -13.23 4.15
CA VAL A 39 -2.61 -11.86 3.63
C VAL A 39 -3.18 -10.87 4.64
N VAL A 40 -2.37 -9.88 5.05
CA VAL A 40 -2.82 -8.72 5.82
C VAL A 40 -2.49 -7.45 5.06
N LEU A 41 -3.51 -6.62 4.82
CA LEU A 41 -3.34 -5.28 4.25
C LEU A 41 -3.68 -4.23 5.31
N GLY A 42 -2.74 -3.35 5.58
CA GLY A 42 -2.92 -2.22 6.48
C GLY A 42 -3.02 -0.89 5.73
N PHE A 43 -3.88 -0.01 6.23
CA PHE A 43 -4.01 1.37 5.74
C PHE A 43 -3.61 2.38 6.83
N SER A 44 -2.95 3.47 6.43
CA SER A 44 -2.68 4.59 7.35
C SER A 44 -2.62 5.94 6.63
N LEU A 45 -2.80 7.01 7.40
CA LEU A 45 -2.42 8.36 7.00
C LEU A 45 -1.18 8.77 7.81
N ASN A 46 -0.18 9.38 7.17
CA ASN A 46 0.90 10.02 7.90
C ASN A 46 0.44 11.37 8.53
N SER A 47 1.35 12.07 9.21
CA SER A 47 1.06 13.39 9.84
C SER A 47 0.47 14.41 8.85
N ASP A 48 0.95 14.36 7.61
CA ASP A 48 0.58 15.27 6.52
C ASP A 48 -0.70 14.81 5.79
N GLY A 49 -1.32 13.73 6.24
CA GLY A 49 -2.53 13.18 5.64
C GLY A 49 -2.29 12.50 4.30
N VAL A 50 -1.07 12.05 4.00
CA VAL A 50 -0.75 11.24 2.82
C VAL A 50 -1.18 9.79 3.08
N PRO A 51 -1.99 9.18 2.21
CA PRO A 51 -2.44 7.81 2.37
C PRO A 51 -1.34 6.82 2.02
N HIS A 52 -1.16 5.83 2.89
CA HIS A 52 -0.24 4.73 2.73
C HIS A 52 -0.97 3.40 2.90
N TYR A 53 -0.48 2.38 2.20
CA TYR A 53 -0.81 0.99 2.48
C TYR A 53 0.45 0.15 2.67
N ALA A 54 0.31 -0.98 3.36
CA ALA A 54 1.34 -1.99 3.52
C ALA A 54 0.71 -3.38 3.43
N VAL A 55 1.49 -4.38 3.04
CA VAL A 55 1.03 -5.76 2.86
C VAL A 55 2.01 -6.74 3.48
N THR A 56 1.50 -7.66 4.28
CA THR A 56 2.24 -8.85 4.72
C THR A 56 1.60 -10.11 4.13
N PHE A 57 2.43 -11.13 3.88
CA PHE A 57 2.00 -12.48 3.51
C PHE A 57 2.67 -13.49 4.44
N ALA A 58 1.87 -14.30 5.14
CA ALA A 58 2.32 -15.28 6.13
C ALA A 58 3.34 -14.68 7.12
N ASP A 59 2.97 -13.54 7.71
CA ASP A 59 3.77 -12.73 8.65
C ASP A 59 5.08 -12.15 8.08
N GLN A 60 5.35 -12.31 6.78
CA GLN A 60 6.48 -11.65 6.10
C GLN A 60 6.03 -10.32 5.51
N GLU A 61 6.73 -9.23 5.82
CA GLU A 61 6.53 -7.95 5.15
C GLU A 61 6.85 -8.10 3.66
N PHE A 62 5.89 -7.75 2.80
CA PHE A 62 6.07 -7.84 1.35
C PHE A 62 6.07 -6.46 0.70
N ILE A 63 5.05 -5.64 1.01
CA ILE A 63 4.99 -4.23 0.62
C ILE A 63 5.11 -3.37 1.88
N ARG A 64 6.19 -2.60 1.96
CA ARG A 64 6.38 -1.55 2.96
C ARG A 64 5.37 -0.42 2.77
N PRO A 65 5.18 0.46 3.76
CA PRO A 65 4.36 1.66 3.60
C PRO A 65 4.62 2.36 2.27
N SER A 66 3.59 2.36 1.42
CA SER A 66 3.62 2.79 0.02
C SER A 66 2.53 3.82 -0.21
N ILE A 67 2.87 4.95 -0.81
CA ILE A 67 1.93 6.07 -0.99
C ILE A 67 0.88 5.76 -2.05
N LEU A 68 -0.27 6.44 -1.94
CA LEU A 68 -1.37 6.43 -2.89
C LEU A 68 -1.75 7.87 -3.25
N GLY A 69 -2.16 8.12 -4.49
CA GLY A 69 -2.71 9.42 -4.91
C GLY A 69 -2.31 9.87 -6.32
N PHE A 70 -2.80 11.04 -6.70
CA PHE A 70 -2.72 11.54 -8.07
C PHE A 70 -2.09 12.91 -8.20
N SER A 71 -1.49 13.15 -9.36
CA SER A 71 -1.14 14.46 -9.88
C SER A 71 -2.03 14.76 -11.09
N PHE A 72 -2.49 16.01 -11.19
CA PHE A 72 -3.34 16.46 -12.29
C PHE A 72 -2.66 17.59 -13.08
N ARG A 73 -3.12 17.83 -14.31
CA ARG A 73 -2.58 18.92 -15.16
C ARG A 73 -3.00 20.29 -14.65
N ASP A 74 -4.31 20.48 -14.49
CA ASP A 74 -4.93 21.78 -14.21
C ASP A 74 -5.57 21.85 -12.81
N ALA A 75 -5.15 20.98 -11.89
CA ALA A 75 -5.62 20.97 -10.52
C ALA A 75 -4.48 20.57 -9.55
N PRO A 76 -4.54 21.01 -8.27
CA PRO A 76 -3.60 20.54 -7.25
C PRO A 76 -3.62 19.02 -7.13
N ALA A 77 -2.48 18.41 -6.77
CA ALA A 77 -2.39 16.97 -6.55
C ALA A 77 -3.43 16.50 -5.51
N LEU A 78 -3.95 15.29 -5.70
CA LEU A 78 -4.87 14.61 -4.78
C LEU A 78 -4.10 13.46 -4.12
N SER A 79 -3.16 13.82 -3.25
CA SER A 79 -2.13 12.91 -2.72
C SER A 79 -1.85 13.09 -1.23
N GLY A 80 -2.45 14.08 -0.57
CA GLY A 80 -2.16 14.38 0.83
C GLY A 80 -3.21 15.30 1.45
N ASN A 81 -2.92 15.79 2.65
CA ASN A 81 -3.83 16.62 3.44
C ASN A 81 -5.19 15.96 3.73
N PHE A 82 -5.26 14.62 3.73
CA PHE A 82 -6.51 13.92 4.01
C PHE A 82 -6.78 13.78 5.51
N LYS A 83 -8.05 13.68 5.83
CA LYS A 83 -8.58 13.03 7.04
C LYS A 83 -9.46 11.86 6.61
N VAL A 84 -9.52 10.84 7.46
CA VAL A 84 -10.46 9.74 7.32
C VAL A 84 -11.85 10.22 7.74
N LEU A 85 -12.85 10.08 6.87
CA LEU A 85 -14.25 10.32 7.19
C LEU A 85 -14.88 9.09 7.85
N ASN A 86 -14.65 7.92 7.25
CA ASN A 86 -15.02 6.62 7.83
C ASN A 86 -14.19 5.51 7.18
N ILE A 87 -14.19 4.34 7.83
CA ILE A 87 -13.69 3.09 7.27
C ILE A 87 -14.79 2.05 7.47
N THR A 88 -15.13 1.32 6.42
CA THR A 88 -16.06 0.18 6.48
C THR A 88 -15.35 -1.07 6.04
N LYS A 89 -15.67 -2.20 6.67
CA LYS A 89 -15.09 -3.51 6.36
C LYS A 89 -16.19 -4.54 6.23
N GLN A 90 -16.07 -5.43 5.25
CA GLN A 90 -17.04 -6.49 5.03
C GLN A 90 -16.38 -7.69 4.36
N ARG A 91 -16.74 -8.91 4.78
CA ARG A 91 -16.41 -10.12 4.02
C ARG A 91 -17.48 -10.38 2.98
N LYS A 92 -17.06 -10.72 1.78
CA LYS A 92 -17.94 -11.15 0.68
C LYS A 92 -17.47 -12.50 0.21
N SER A 93 -18.41 -13.42 0.07
CA SER A 93 -18.17 -14.75 -0.48
C SER A 93 -19.29 -15.05 -1.47
N SER A 94 -18.89 -15.43 -2.68
CA SER A 94 -19.80 -15.74 -3.78
C SER A 94 -19.13 -16.71 -4.74
N VAL A 95 -19.93 -17.40 -5.54
CA VAL A 95 -19.45 -18.23 -6.65
C VAL A 95 -20.14 -17.74 -7.91
N TRP A 96 -19.38 -17.60 -9.00
CA TRP A 96 -19.93 -17.29 -10.31
C TRP A 96 -19.47 -18.33 -11.34
N LEU A 97 -20.30 -18.51 -12.36
CA LEU A 97 -20.08 -19.48 -13.44
C LEU A 97 -19.65 -18.72 -14.70
N PRO A 98 -18.42 -18.92 -15.20
CA PRO A 98 -18.02 -18.32 -16.46
C PRO A 98 -18.80 -18.91 -17.64
N VAL A 99 -19.05 -18.09 -18.66
CA VAL A 99 -19.64 -18.57 -19.91
C VAL A 99 -18.71 -19.56 -20.61
N TRP A 100 -17.41 -19.32 -20.52
CA TRP A 100 -16.32 -20.17 -20.99
C TRP A 100 -15.06 -19.83 -20.18
N GLY A 101 -14.14 -20.79 -20.00
CA GLY A 101 -12.93 -20.57 -19.21
C GLY A 101 -12.17 -21.87 -18.94
N GLN A 102 -11.06 -21.77 -18.22
CA GLN A 102 -10.25 -22.92 -17.81
C GLN A 102 -10.91 -23.75 -16.69
N ILE A 103 -11.82 -23.14 -15.94
CA ILE A 103 -12.58 -23.74 -14.84
C ILE A 103 -14.07 -23.43 -15.01
N ASP A 104 -14.93 -24.30 -14.47
CA ASP A 104 -16.40 -24.24 -14.61
C ASP A 104 -17.09 -23.38 -13.55
N SER A 105 -16.37 -23.05 -12.48
CA SER A 105 -16.83 -22.21 -11.36
C SER A 105 -15.66 -21.44 -10.77
N VAL A 106 -15.93 -20.20 -10.34
CA VAL A 106 -14.92 -19.31 -9.75
C VAL A 106 -15.43 -18.86 -8.38
N GLU A 107 -14.67 -19.19 -7.35
CA GLU A 107 -14.88 -18.68 -6.00
C GLU A 107 -14.38 -17.24 -5.89
N ASN A 108 -15.17 -16.39 -5.26
CA ASN A 108 -14.86 -14.99 -5.00
C ASN A 108 -15.12 -14.72 -3.52
N ASP A 109 -14.12 -15.06 -2.70
CA ASP A 109 -14.12 -14.89 -1.24
C ASP A 109 -12.99 -13.94 -0.82
N TYR A 110 -13.35 -12.84 -0.19
CA TYR A 110 -12.42 -11.79 0.22
C TYR A 110 -12.98 -10.95 1.37
N THR A 111 -12.07 -10.31 2.08
CA THR A 111 -12.40 -9.20 2.99
C THR A 111 -12.15 -7.88 2.27
N GLU A 112 -13.15 -7.00 2.25
CA GLU A 112 -13.08 -5.66 1.65
C GLU A 112 -12.94 -4.59 2.73
N MET A 113 -12.18 -3.54 2.42
CA MET A 113 -12.11 -2.30 3.19
C MET A 113 -12.35 -1.11 2.27
N LEU A 114 -13.33 -0.28 2.61
CA LEU A 114 -13.56 1.01 1.97
C LEU A 114 -13.18 2.13 2.93
N VAL A 115 -12.14 2.87 2.56
CA VAL A 115 -11.65 4.05 3.29
C VAL A 115 -12.16 5.30 2.58
N ASN A 116 -13.01 6.08 3.23
CA ASN A 116 -13.51 7.34 2.69
C ASN A 116 -12.63 8.50 3.21
N LEU A 117 -11.98 9.22 2.30
CA LEU A 117 -11.07 10.31 2.60
C LEU A 117 -11.64 11.66 2.15
N GLN A 118 -11.27 12.72 2.88
CA GLN A 118 -11.53 14.10 2.50
C GLN A 118 -10.34 14.97 2.83
N GLU A 119 -9.96 15.88 1.94
CA GLU A 119 -8.97 16.91 2.27
C GLU A 119 -9.42 17.73 3.49
N ARG A 120 -8.48 18.10 4.35
CA ARG A 120 -8.74 18.88 5.58
C ARG A 120 -9.03 20.35 5.28
N GLU A 121 -8.59 20.83 4.13
CA GLU A 121 -8.72 22.22 3.69
C GLU A 121 -9.48 22.31 2.37
N LYS A 122 -9.93 23.53 2.02
CA LYS A 122 -10.56 23.80 0.73
C LYS A 122 -9.63 23.32 -0.41
N PRO A 123 -10.16 22.63 -1.44
CA PRO A 123 -11.57 22.50 -1.78
C PRO A 123 -12.34 21.37 -1.06
N PHE A 124 -11.73 20.70 -0.08
CA PHE A 124 -12.31 19.56 0.65
C PHE A 124 -12.66 18.39 -0.28
N ARG A 125 -11.80 18.14 -1.27
CA ARG A 125 -12.04 17.08 -2.26
C ARG A 125 -12.08 15.72 -1.58
N ARG A 126 -12.87 14.83 -2.15
CA ARG A 126 -13.11 13.47 -1.65
C ARG A 126 -12.53 12.44 -2.60
N MET A 127 -12.00 11.39 -1.98
CA MET A 127 -11.48 10.20 -2.65
C MET A 127 -11.74 9.02 -1.72
N SER A 128 -12.03 7.85 -2.28
CA SER A 128 -12.10 6.62 -1.50
C SER A 128 -11.08 5.62 -2.02
N LEU A 129 -10.61 4.77 -1.12
CA LEU A 129 -9.75 3.64 -1.44
C LEU A 129 -10.53 2.38 -1.10
N GLU A 130 -10.79 1.55 -2.11
CA GLU A 130 -11.37 0.22 -1.94
C GLU A 130 -10.25 -0.79 -2.02
N PHE A 131 -10.05 -1.56 -0.95
CA PHE A 131 -9.10 -2.66 -0.86
C PHE A 131 -9.86 -3.98 -0.73
N ARG A 132 -9.32 -5.05 -1.32
CA ARG A 132 -9.79 -6.43 -1.16
C ARG A 132 -8.61 -7.32 -0.86
N ALA A 133 -8.72 -8.12 0.19
CA ALA A 133 -7.74 -9.14 0.56
C ALA A 133 -8.35 -10.53 0.31
N TYR A 134 -7.73 -11.24 -0.62
CA TYR A 134 -7.97 -12.65 -0.97
C TYR A 134 -6.88 -13.51 -0.34
N ASP A 135 -7.10 -14.82 -0.22
CA ASP A 135 -6.11 -15.76 0.33
C ASP A 135 -4.80 -15.82 -0.50
N ASP A 136 -4.86 -15.40 -1.76
CA ASP A 136 -3.77 -15.42 -2.72
C ASP A 136 -3.29 -14.02 -3.17
N GLY A 137 -3.85 -12.93 -2.64
CA GLY A 137 -3.41 -11.60 -3.01
C GLY A 137 -4.25 -10.44 -2.50
N VAL A 138 -3.89 -9.24 -2.95
CA VAL A 138 -4.65 -8.01 -2.70
C VAL A 138 -5.00 -7.34 -4.01
N GLY A 139 -6.17 -6.72 -4.05
CA GLY A 139 -6.57 -5.80 -5.12
C GLY A 139 -7.01 -4.49 -4.50
N PHE A 140 -6.73 -3.37 -5.16
CA PHE A 140 -7.24 -2.08 -4.71
C PHE A 140 -7.48 -1.14 -5.86
N ARG A 141 -8.35 -0.15 -5.62
CA ARG A 141 -8.63 0.93 -6.57
C ARG A 141 -9.02 2.21 -5.86
N TYR A 142 -8.86 3.30 -6.60
CA TYR A 142 -9.37 4.61 -6.23
C TYR A 142 -10.82 4.76 -6.69
N ILE A 143 -11.63 5.44 -5.89
CA ILE A 143 -12.96 5.91 -6.26
C ILE A 143 -13.00 7.41 -6.02
N ILE A 144 -13.00 8.18 -7.10
CA ILE A 144 -13.15 9.64 -7.03
C ILE A 144 -14.60 9.96 -7.40
N PRO A 145 -15.47 10.28 -6.44
CA PRO A 145 -16.87 10.56 -6.72
C PRO A 145 -17.02 11.90 -7.44
N GLU A 146 -18.12 12.04 -8.18
CA GLU A 146 -18.58 13.34 -8.66
C GLU A 146 -18.76 14.30 -7.49
N GLN A 147 -18.26 15.53 -7.63
CA GLN A 147 -18.25 16.53 -6.58
C GLN A 147 -18.07 17.94 -7.17
N GLU A 148 -18.63 18.95 -6.51
CA GLU A 148 -18.66 20.33 -7.00
C GLU A 148 -17.27 20.89 -7.34
N ASN A 149 -16.24 20.49 -6.58
CA ASN A 149 -14.89 21.02 -6.70
C ASN A 149 -13.96 20.18 -7.58
N LEU A 150 -14.51 19.21 -8.33
CA LEU A 150 -13.73 18.32 -9.19
C LEU A 150 -14.60 17.73 -10.32
N SER A 151 -14.91 18.56 -11.32
CA SER A 151 -15.79 18.19 -12.44
C SER A 151 -15.05 17.63 -13.67
N HIS A 152 -13.73 17.85 -13.77
CA HIS A 152 -12.89 17.35 -14.86
C HIS A 152 -11.53 16.92 -14.30
N LEU A 153 -11.03 15.78 -14.77
CA LEU A 153 -9.77 15.18 -14.33
C LEU A 153 -8.89 14.91 -15.52
N GLU A 154 -7.75 15.59 -15.57
CA GLU A 154 -6.67 15.22 -16.47
C GLU A 154 -5.47 14.75 -15.63
N ILE A 155 -5.27 13.44 -15.60
CA ILE A 155 -4.24 12.77 -14.80
C ILE A 155 -2.90 12.90 -15.51
N THR A 156 -1.91 13.44 -14.80
CA THR A 156 -0.52 13.53 -15.28
C THR A 156 0.37 12.49 -14.64
N ALA A 157 0.03 12.04 -13.42
CA ALA A 157 0.66 10.91 -12.78
C ALA A 157 -0.31 10.23 -11.80
N GLU A 158 -0.33 8.91 -11.84
CA GLU A 158 -0.75 8.11 -10.70
C GLU A 158 0.51 7.78 -9.89
N ASN A 159 0.51 8.14 -8.61
CA ASN A 159 1.68 8.01 -7.73
C ASN A 159 1.60 6.77 -6.83
N THR A 160 0.80 5.76 -7.22
CA THR A 160 0.69 4.48 -6.54
C THR A 160 2.05 3.82 -6.43
N GLN A 161 2.47 3.47 -5.22
CA GLN A 161 3.75 2.80 -4.99
C GLN A 161 3.57 1.31 -4.66
N PHE A 162 4.61 0.55 -5.00
CA PHE A 162 4.85 -0.82 -4.56
C PHE A 162 6.26 -0.87 -3.96
N ASN A 163 6.42 -0.38 -2.73
CA ASN A 163 7.71 -0.34 -2.04
C ASN A 163 8.04 -1.72 -1.46
N PHE A 164 8.66 -2.58 -2.26
CA PHE A 164 8.97 -3.94 -1.86
C PHE A 164 9.93 -3.99 -0.66
N ALA A 165 9.67 -4.91 0.27
CA ALA A 165 10.52 -5.11 1.45
C ALA A 165 11.86 -5.78 1.10
N HIS A 166 11.91 -6.52 -0.01
CA HIS A 166 13.04 -7.37 -0.39
C HIS A 166 13.50 -7.13 -1.83
N ASN A 167 14.79 -7.37 -2.07
CA ASN A 167 15.37 -7.32 -3.41
C ASN A 167 15.26 -8.69 -4.09
N ASP A 168 14.02 -9.10 -4.36
CA ASP A 168 13.68 -10.44 -4.84
C ASP A 168 14.16 -10.72 -6.27
N SER A 169 14.12 -11.99 -6.66
CA SER A 169 14.36 -12.39 -8.05
C SER A 169 13.11 -12.14 -8.87
N VAL A 170 13.25 -11.49 -10.03
CA VAL A 170 12.12 -11.02 -10.84
C VAL A 170 12.24 -11.41 -12.31
N TRP A 171 11.10 -11.74 -12.91
CA TRP A 171 10.91 -11.91 -14.36
C TRP A 171 10.05 -10.77 -14.89
N TRP A 172 10.59 -10.04 -15.86
CA TRP A 172 9.96 -8.83 -16.38
C TRP A 172 10.33 -8.57 -17.84
N THR A 173 9.50 -7.80 -18.54
CA THR A 173 9.80 -7.22 -19.85
C THR A 173 9.88 -5.70 -19.71
N GLU A 174 10.73 -5.07 -20.51
CA GLU A 174 10.89 -3.61 -20.49
C GLU A 174 9.58 -2.89 -20.79
N ALA A 175 9.26 -1.88 -20.00
CA ALA A 175 8.10 -1.01 -20.22
C ALA A 175 8.09 -0.48 -21.66
N ASP A 176 6.95 -0.59 -22.30
CA ASP A 176 6.77 -0.20 -23.70
C ASP A 176 5.30 0.13 -23.96
N PHE A 177 5.05 1.32 -24.50
CA PHE A 177 3.69 1.76 -24.77
C PHE A 177 3.10 1.16 -26.05
N ASP A 178 3.96 0.60 -26.91
CA ASP A 178 3.59 0.12 -28.24
C ASP A 178 3.57 -1.41 -28.35
N SER A 179 4.36 -2.15 -27.54
CA SER A 179 4.44 -3.61 -27.67
C SER A 179 4.84 -4.38 -26.40
N TYR A 180 4.20 -5.55 -26.21
CA TYR A 180 4.58 -6.53 -25.20
C TYR A 180 5.48 -7.66 -25.72
N GLU A 181 5.83 -7.67 -27.02
CA GLU A 181 6.55 -8.76 -27.69
C GLU A 181 8.05 -8.75 -27.41
N LYS A 182 8.42 -8.94 -26.13
CA LYS A 182 9.80 -8.94 -25.65
C LYS A 182 10.16 -10.24 -24.94
N LEU A 183 11.45 -10.58 -24.96
CA LEU A 183 11.97 -11.65 -24.12
C LEU A 183 12.00 -11.20 -22.66
N TYR A 184 11.74 -12.14 -21.75
CA TYR A 184 11.83 -11.89 -20.32
C TYR A 184 13.28 -11.72 -19.88
N ASN A 185 13.51 -10.67 -19.09
CA ASN A 185 14.70 -10.53 -18.27
C ASN A 185 14.51 -11.31 -16.97
N HIS A 186 15.60 -11.87 -16.44
CA HIS A 186 15.63 -12.47 -15.11
C HIS A 186 16.73 -11.80 -14.30
N THR A 187 16.34 -10.96 -13.34
CA THR A 187 17.26 -10.13 -12.56
C THR A 187 16.87 -10.09 -11.09
N SER A 188 17.63 -9.36 -10.27
CA SER A 188 17.12 -8.86 -8.98
C SER A 188 16.18 -7.67 -9.22
N LEU A 189 15.23 -7.43 -8.32
CA LEU A 189 14.28 -6.32 -8.40
C LEU A 189 15.00 -4.96 -8.56
N SER A 190 16.11 -4.75 -7.85
CA SER A 190 16.91 -3.52 -7.89
C SER A 190 17.54 -3.21 -9.25
N LYS A 191 17.51 -4.15 -10.20
CA LYS A 191 18.00 -3.98 -11.57
C LYS A 191 16.87 -3.72 -12.57
N MET A 192 15.61 -3.86 -12.15
CA MET A 192 14.45 -3.51 -12.95
C MET A 192 14.34 -1.99 -13.00
N ILE A 193 14.37 -1.42 -14.21
CA ILE A 193 14.33 0.03 -14.41
C ILE A 193 12.90 0.50 -14.67
N ALA A 194 12.26 -0.11 -15.67
CA ALA A 194 10.85 0.10 -15.95
C ALA A 194 10.30 -1.15 -16.63
N ALA A 195 9.14 -1.63 -16.19
CA ALA A 195 8.58 -2.90 -16.64
C ALA A 195 7.11 -2.81 -17.02
N ASN A 196 6.73 -3.59 -18.03
CA ASN A 196 5.33 -3.94 -18.26
C ASN A 196 4.85 -4.88 -17.16
N THR A 197 3.55 -4.85 -16.85
CA THR A 197 2.92 -5.84 -15.99
C THR A 197 2.30 -6.97 -16.83
N PRO A 198 2.18 -8.21 -16.33
CA PRO A 198 2.53 -8.67 -14.97
C PRO A 198 4.04 -8.78 -14.72
N VAL A 199 4.50 -8.22 -13.60
CA VAL A 199 5.87 -8.45 -13.09
C VAL A 199 5.81 -9.55 -12.05
N THR A 200 6.53 -10.65 -12.29
CA THR A 200 6.48 -11.84 -11.42
C THR A 200 7.77 -12.00 -10.64
N MET A 201 7.65 -12.36 -9.37
CA MET A 201 8.74 -12.36 -8.39
C MET A 201 8.79 -13.67 -7.62
N GLN A 202 9.99 -14.13 -7.32
CA GLN A 202 10.25 -15.24 -6.40
C GLN A 202 10.89 -14.69 -5.13
N THR A 203 10.24 -14.90 -3.99
CA THR A 203 10.72 -14.44 -2.69
C THR A 203 11.67 -15.46 -2.05
N PRO A 204 12.59 -15.03 -1.16
CA PRO A 204 13.44 -15.95 -0.41
C PRO A 204 12.66 -16.78 0.61
N PHE A 205 11.39 -16.47 0.86
CA PHE A 205 10.52 -17.14 1.84
C PHE A 205 9.71 -18.29 1.24
N GLY A 206 9.88 -18.60 -0.05
CA GLY A 206 9.27 -19.76 -0.70
C GLY A 206 7.90 -19.50 -1.32
N PHE A 207 7.42 -18.26 -1.34
CA PHE A 207 6.23 -17.86 -2.10
C PHE A 207 6.58 -17.01 -3.33
N PHE A 208 5.65 -16.92 -4.26
CA PHE A 208 5.75 -16.11 -5.47
C PHE A 208 4.73 -14.97 -5.41
N ALA A 209 5.02 -13.87 -6.09
CA ALA A 209 4.13 -12.73 -6.19
C ALA A 209 4.09 -12.21 -7.62
N SER A 210 3.00 -11.54 -7.98
CA SER A 210 2.88 -10.84 -9.26
C SER A 210 2.16 -9.51 -9.07
N ILE A 211 2.70 -8.43 -9.66
CA ILE A 211 2.02 -7.14 -9.71
C ILE A 211 1.40 -6.97 -11.09
N HIS A 212 0.11 -6.72 -11.13
CA HIS A 212 -0.66 -6.46 -12.34
C HIS A 212 -1.86 -5.55 -12.02
N GLU A 213 -2.65 -5.29 -13.05
CA GLU A 213 -3.90 -4.55 -12.97
C GLU A 213 -5.06 -5.42 -13.47
N ALA A 214 -6.29 -5.01 -13.15
CA ALA A 214 -7.51 -5.68 -13.59
C ALA A 214 -8.58 -4.64 -13.91
N ASP A 215 -9.51 -5.00 -14.80
CA ASP A 215 -10.62 -4.13 -15.21
C ASP A 215 -10.16 -2.79 -15.82
N LEU A 216 -9.12 -2.82 -16.67
CA LEU A 216 -8.61 -1.63 -17.37
C LEU A 216 -9.62 -1.13 -18.40
N GLN A 217 -10.46 -0.18 -18.00
CA GLN A 217 -11.47 0.46 -18.85
C GLN A 217 -11.36 1.98 -18.74
N ASN A 218 -11.36 2.67 -19.89
CA ASN A 218 -11.28 4.13 -19.98
C ASN A 218 -10.13 4.74 -19.14
N TYR A 219 -9.00 4.04 -19.09
CA TYR A 219 -7.82 4.43 -18.33
C TYR A 219 -6.55 4.03 -19.10
N ALA A 220 -5.40 4.64 -18.78
CA ALA A 220 -4.13 4.28 -19.41
C ALA A 220 -3.56 3.00 -18.78
N GLY A 221 -2.94 2.14 -19.59
CA GLY A 221 -2.28 0.93 -19.07
C GLY A 221 -1.11 1.27 -18.14
N MET A 222 -0.93 0.46 -17.10
CA MET A 222 0.08 0.66 -16.07
C MET A 222 1.42 0.02 -16.44
N THR A 223 2.49 0.79 -16.27
CA THR A 223 3.88 0.29 -16.23
C THR A 223 4.47 0.59 -14.86
N LEU A 224 5.43 -0.23 -14.41
CA LEU A 224 6.15 -0.01 -13.16
C LEU A 224 7.48 0.67 -13.45
N LYS A 225 7.89 1.64 -12.62
CA LYS A 225 9.12 2.43 -12.75
C LYS A 225 9.78 2.62 -11.39
#